data_AF-A0A3D5VB54-F1
#
_entry.id   AF-A0A3D5VB54-F1
#
_cell.length_a   1.000
_cell.length_b   1.000
_cell.length_c   1.000
_cell.angle_alpha   90.00
_cell.angle_beta   90.00
_cell.angle_gamma   90.00
#
_symmetry.space_group_name_H-M   'P 1'
#
loop_
_entity.id
_entity.type
_entity.pdbx_description
1 polymer ?
#
loop_
_entity_poly.entity_id
_entity_poly.type
_entity_poly.pdbx_seq_one_letter_code
_entity_poly.pdbx_strand_id
1 'polypeptide(L)'
;FLGKWLHTLPNAIKINNILFVHAGIHPLVYRQNLSISQLNKLAVQMNLPDSLEYLQHSKGPFWYRGYFGSSWRYKAINQAQVDSTLSHFKVEKIVVGHTTQEQITPIFQGKIIPIDAGLKKGNTGAGILIDSSGWYEIDIEGNKKKLEE
;
A
#
# COMPACT_ATOMS: atom_id res chain seq x y z
N PHE A 1 15.42 -1.74 22.77
CA PHE A 1 16.05 -0.85 21.78
C PHE A 1 15.36 -0.96 20.42
N LEU A 2 15.35 -2.13 19.77
CA LEU A 2 14.72 -2.35 18.45
C LEU A 2 13.22 -1.98 18.40
N GLY A 3 12.40 -2.44 19.34
CA GLY A 3 10.96 -2.14 19.35
C GLY A 3 10.66 -0.64 19.40
N LYS A 4 11.38 0.11 20.25
CA LYS A 4 11.25 1.58 20.34
C LYS A 4 11.58 2.23 18.99
N TRP A 5 12.63 1.78 18.31
CA TRP A 5 12.99 2.28 16.98
C TRP A 5 11.93 1.94 15.93
N LEU A 6 11.42 0.70 15.90
CA LEU A 6 10.37 0.31 14.96
C LEU A 6 9.10 1.18 15.12
N HIS A 7 8.74 1.56 16.34
CA HIS A 7 7.62 2.47 16.61
C HIS A 7 7.85 3.91 16.12
N THR A 8 9.07 4.29 15.73
CA THR A 8 9.34 5.61 15.11
C THR A 8 9.13 5.62 13.60
N LEU A 9 9.02 4.45 12.96
CA LEU A 9 8.91 4.35 11.51
C LEU A 9 7.48 4.66 11.04
N PRO A 10 7.32 5.35 9.90
CA PRO A 10 6.00 5.63 9.35
C PRO A 10 5.35 4.36 8.79
N ASN A 11 4.03 4.25 8.94
CA ASN A 11 3.22 3.18 8.36
C ASN A 11 2.87 3.43 6.89
N ALA A 12 2.78 4.71 6.53
CA ALA A 12 2.64 5.20 5.18
C ALA A 12 3.53 6.44 4.97
N ILE A 13 4.18 6.52 3.82
CA ILE A 13 5.04 7.65 3.44
C ILE A 13 4.72 8.10 2.01
N LYS A 14 4.68 9.41 1.80
CA LYS A 14 4.58 10.01 0.48
C LYS A 14 5.96 10.46 0.02
N ILE A 15 6.38 10.00 -1.15
CA ILE A 15 7.59 10.45 -1.83
C ILE A 15 7.15 10.92 -3.22
N ASN A 16 7.37 12.19 -3.54
CA ASN A 16 6.79 12.83 -4.73
C ASN A 16 5.27 12.59 -4.79
N ASN A 17 4.75 12.13 -5.92
CA ASN A 17 3.33 11.81 -6.11
C ASN A 17 3.00 10.33 -5.85
N ILE A 18 3.78 9.64 -5.01
CA ILE A 18 3.62 8.20 -4.75
C ILE A 18 3.42 7.98 -3.25
N LEU A 19 2.39 7.23 -2.89
CA LEU A 19 2.15 6.78 -1.52
C LEU A 19 2.63 5.34 -1.35
N PHE A 20 3.49 5.09 -0.38
CA PHE A 20 3.95 3.74 0.00
C PHE A 20 3.26 3.33 1.29
N VAL A 21 2.69 2.12 1.34
CA VAL A 21 2.03 1.55 2.52
C VAL A 21 2.14 0.02 2.49
N HIS A 22 2.16 -0.65 3.65
CA HIS A 22 2.38 -2.09 3.69
C HIS A 22 1.29 -2.92 2.95
N ALA A 23 0.01 -2.73 3.26
CA ALA A 23 -1.07 -3.56 2.68
C ALA A 23 -2.03 -2.78 1.78
N GLY A 24 -2.47 -1.60 2.22
CA GLY A 24 -3.35 -0.76 1.42
C GLY A 24 -4.17 0.24 2.23
N ILE A 25 -4.92 1.10 1.55
CA ILE A 25 -5.76 2.12 2.19
C ILE A 25 -7.24 1.79 1.97
N HIS A 26 -7.97 1.56 3.07
CA HIS A 26 -9.42 1.38 3.00
C HIS A 26 -10.12 2.72 2.74
N PRO A 27 -11.21 2.75 1.94
CA PRO A 27 -12.00 3.97 1.67
C PRO A 27 -12.55 4.75 2.88
N LEU A 28 -12.50 4.17 4.08
CA LEU A 28 -12.91 4.89 5.30
C LEU A 28 -11.92 6.01 5.64
N VAL A 29 -10.65 5.86 5.26
CA VAL A 29 -9.59 6.82 5.55
C VAL A 29 -9.87 8.18 4.94
N TYR A 30 -10.24 8.25 3.64
CA TYR A 30 -10.63 9.52 3.02
C TYR A 30 -12.02 9.98 3.46
N ARG A 31 -12.96 9.08 3.75
CA ARG A 31 -14.30 9.46 4.26
C ARG A 31 -14.25 10.10 5.65
N GLN A 32 -13.26 9.74 6.45
CA GLN A 32 -12.98 10.34 7.76
C GLN A 32 -11.93 11.46 7.66
N ASN A 33 -11.55 11.87 6.45
CA ASN A 33 -10.59 12.95 6.19
C ASN A 33 -9.24 12.77 6.92
N LEU A 34 -8.77 11.53 7.07
CA LEU A 34 -7.53 11.24 7.78
C LEU A 34 -6.31 11.54 6.90
N SER A 35 -5.42 12.42 7.35
CA SER A 35 -4.12 12.67 6.72
C SER A 35 -3.15 11.50 6.91
N ILE A 36 -2.06 11.48 6.15
CA ILE A 36 -0.97 10.49 6.31
C ILE A 36 -0.37 10.55 7.73
N SER A 37 -0.19 11.75 8.29
CA SER A 37 0.32 11.94 9.65
C SER A 37 -0.62 11.33 10.70
N GLN A 38 -1.93 11.57 10.56
CA GLN A 38 -2.93 10.96 11.43
C GLN A 38 -2.97 9.43 11.26
N LEU A 39 -2.91 8.93 10.03
CA LEU A 39 -2.86 7.49 9.76
C LEU A 39 -1.65 6.84 10.44
N ASN A 40 -0.46 7.45 10.32
CA ASN A 40 0.76 6.97 10.97
C ASN A 40 0.65 6.93 12.49
N LYS A 41 0.08 7.99 13.09
CA LYS A 41 -0.12 8.06 14.54
C LYS A 41 -1.15 7.04 15.03
N LEU A 42 -2.32 6.98 14.39
CA LEU A 42 -3.46 6.18 14.84
C LEU A 42 -3.20 4.68 14.67
N ALA A 43 -2.53 4.27 13.60
CA ALA A 43 -2.27 2.85 13.34
C ALA A 43 -1.44 2.15 14.43
N VAL A 44 -0.72 2.89 15.26
CA VAL A 44 0.11 2.35 16.37
C VAL A 44 -0.33 2.84 17.76
N GLN A 45 -1.41 3.63 17.83
CA GLN A 45 -1.89 4.21 19.08
C GLN A 45 -2.63 3.17 19.93
N MET A 46 -2.37 3.11 21.24
CA MET A 46 -3.18 2.28 22.14
C MET A 46 -4.56 2.92 22.38
N ASN A 47 -5.59 2.09 22.53
CA ASN A 47 -6.97 2.50 22.88
C ASN A 47 -7.56 3.53 21.90
N LEU A 48 -7.75 3.10 20.64
CA LEU A 48 -8.49 3.91 19.67
C LEU A 48 -9.98 3.95 20.02
N PRO A 49 -10.68 5.05 19.69
CA PRO A 49 -12.15 5.05 19.66
C PRO A 49 -12.66 3.98 18.68
N ASP A 50 -13.81 3.36 18.98
CA ASP A 50 -14.43 2.31 18.16
C ASP A 50 -14.55 2.70 16.67
N SER A 51 -14.84 3.98 16.39
CA SER A 51 -14.94 4.52 15.04
C SER A 51 -13.63 4.47 14.21
N LEU A 52 -12.49 4.28 14.86
CA LEU A 52 -11.14 4.23 14.28
C LEU A 52 -10.45 2.88 14.50
N GLU A 53 -11.01 1.99 15.33
CA GLU A 53 -10.43 0.69 15.67
C GLU A 53 -10.13 -0.16 14.42
N TYR A 54 -10.91 0.02 13.35
CA TYR A 54 -10.69 -0.64 12.06
C TYR A 54 -9.27 -0.44 11.50
N LEU A 55 -8.58 0.65 11.85
CA LEU A 55 -7.21 0.96 11.44
C LEU A 55 -6.18 -0.05 11.97
N GLN A 56 -6.53 -0.80 13.03
CA GLN A 56 -5.65 -1.81 13.64
C GLN A 56 -6.03 -3.24 13.22
N HIS A 57 -7.06 -3.39 12.39
CA HIS A 57 -7.60 -4.67 11.96
C HIS A 57 -7.58 -4.80 10.44
N SER A 58 -8.43 -5.67 9.89
CA SER A 58 -8.43 -6.05 8.48
C SER A 58 -8.75 -4.93 7.48
N LYS A 59 -9.21 -3.77 7.95
CA LYS A 59 -9.41 -2.56 7.13
C LYS A 59 -8.28 -1.53 7.32
N GLY A 60 -7.28 -1.85 8.12
CA GLY A 60 -6.14 -1.00 8.44
C GLY A 60 -5.00 -1.13 7.44
N PRO A 61 -4.03 -0.19 7.48
CA PRO A 61 -2.92 -0.12 6.52
C PRO A 61 -1.96 -1.31 6.53
N PHE A 62 -1.98 -2.12 7.60
CA PHE A 62 -1.17 -3.33 7.71
C PHE A 62 -1.84 -4.60 7.16
N TRP A 63 -3.16 -4.58 6.92
CA TRP A 63 -3.93 -5.80 6.64
C TRP A 63 -4.92 -5.70 5.48
N TYR A 64 -5.22 -4.49 5.00
CA TYR A 64 -6.26 -4.32 4.00
C TYR A 64 -5.86 -4.91 2.64
N ARG A 65 -6.65 -5.86 2.12
CA ARG A 65 -6.42 -6.51 0.80
C ARG A 65 -7.53 -6.22 -0.21
N GLY A 66 -8.35 -5.19 0.01
CA GLY A 66 -9.51 -4.92 -0.84
C GLY A 66 -9.18 -4.55 -2.29
N TYR A 67 -7.92 -4.21 -2.61
CA TYR A 67 -7.44 -4.07 -3.98
C TYR A 67 -7.47 -5.38 -4.78
N PHE A 68 -7.41 -6.53 -4.09
CA PHE A 68 -7.26 -7.85 -4.71
C PHE A 68 -8.52 -8.71 -4.59
N GLY A 69 -9.57 -8.23 -3.91
CA GLY A 69 -10.82 -8.96 -3.79
C GLY A 69 -11.61 -8.65 -2.51
N SER A 70 -12.76 -9.30 -2.40
CA SER A 70 -13.61 -9.23 -1.20
C SER A 70 -13.24 -10.32 -0.20
N SER A 71 -13.53 -10.06 1.06
CA SER A 71 -13.57 -11.07 2.12
C SER A 71 -14.83 -10.88 2.96
N TRP A 72 -15.06 -11.73 3.96
CA TRP A 72 -16.13 -11.51 4.92
C TRP A 72 -15.93 -10.23 5.78
N ARG A 73 -14.71 -9.67 5.83
CA ARG A 73 -14.35 -8.49 6.64
C ARG A 73 -14.41 -7.16 5.88
N TYR A 74 -14.33 -7.18 4.55
CA TYR A 74 -14.33 -6.00 3.69
C TYR A 74 -14.72 -6.36 2.26
N LYS A 75 -15.26 -5.38 1.53
CA LYS A 75 -15.57 -5.53 0.10
C LYS A 75 -14.36 -5.12 -0.75
N ALA A 76 -14.29 -5.72 -1.95
CA ALA A 76 -13.40 -5.26 -3.00
C ALA A 76 -13.70 -3.79 -3.32
N ILE A 77 -12.65 -3.03 -3.53
CA ILE A 77 -12.73 -1.62 -3.92
C ILE A 77 -12.87 -1.51 -5.44
N ASN A 78 -13.52 -0.44 -5.92
CA ASN A 78 -13.61 -0.14 -7.34
C ASN A 78 -12.68 1.02 -7.75
N GLN A 79 -12.58 1.27 -9.05
CA GLN A 79 -11.74 2.34 -9.63
C GLN A 79 -12.03 3.71 -9.01
N ALA A 80 -13.30 4.11 -8.90
CA ALA A 80 -13.68 5.42 -8.36
C ALA A 80 -13.25 5.62 -6.89
N GLN A 81 -13.28 4.57 -6.09
CA GLN A 81 -12.81 4.60 -4.71
C GLN A 81 -11.27 4.66 -4.62
N VAL A 82 -10.56 4.03 -5.56
CA VAL A 82 -9.10 4.22 -5.71
C VAL A 82 -8.80 5.68 -6.05
N ASP A 83 -9.48 6.24 -7.06
CA ASP A 83 -9.30 7.63 -7.50
C ASP A 83 -9.60 8.63 -6.37
N SER A 84 -10.63 8.35 -5.56
CA SER A 84 -10.95 9.16 -4.37
C SER A 84 -9.83 9.12 -3.33
N THR A 85 -9.20 7.96 -3.15
CA THR A 85 -8.07 7.79 -2.22
C THR A 85 -6.83 8.53 -2.70
N LEU A 86 -6.52 8.43 -4.00
CA LEU A 86 -5.43 9.15 -4.65
C LEU A 86 -5.61 10.67 -4.53
N SER A 87 -6.80 11.17 -4.87
CA SER A 87 -7.15 12.59 -4.79
C SER A 87 -7.01 13.13 -3.35
N HIS A 88 -7.52 12.39 -2.37
CA HIS A 88 -7.41 12.73 -0.95
C HIS A 88 -5.96 12.96 -0.50
N PHE A 89 -5.03 12.11 -0.92
CA PHE A 89 -3.60 12.24 -0.58
C PHE A 89 -2.78 13.05 -1.59
N LYS A 90 -3.42 13.52 -2.68
CA LYS A 90 -2.78 14.23 -3.80
C LYS A 90 -1.59 13.43 -4.36
N VAL A 91 -1.82 12.15 -4.64
CA VAL A 91 -0.85 11.22 -5.22
C VAL A 91 -1.42 10.61 -6.49
N GLU A 92 -0.55 10.11 -7.36
CA GLU A 92 -0.92 9.47 -8.63
C GLU A 92 -0.93 7.94 -8.50
N LYS A 93 -0.07 7.39 -7.64
CA LYS A 93 0.06 5.93 -7.44
C LYS A 93 0.17 5.57 -5.96
N ILE A 94 -0.30 4.37 -5.62
CA ILE A 94 -0.08 3.73 -4.31
C ILE A 94 0.71 2.45 -4.52
N VAL A 95 1.85 2.34 -3.86
CA VAL A 95 2.68 1.14 -3.83
C VAL A 95 2.32 0.33 -2.58
N VAL A 96 2.04 -0.96 -2.76
CA VAL A 96 1.61 -1.86 -1.69
C VAL A 96 2.35 -3.19 -1.72
N GLY A 97 2.55 -3.80 -0.56
CA GLY A 97 3.01 -5.18 -0.43
C GLY A 97 1.89 -6.09 0.10
N HIS A 98 2.22 -6.93 1.08
CA HIS A 98 1.33 -7.78 1.90
C HIS A 98 0.58 -8.90 1.16
N THR A 99 0.09 -8.64 -0.05
CA THR A 99 -0.59 -9.60 -0.90
C THR A 99 0.34 -10.04 -2.00
N THR A 100 1.02 -11.16 -1.74
CA THR A 100 1.95 -11.78 -2.68
C THR A 100 1.30 -12.01 -4.05
N GLN A 101 1.93 -11.45 -5.07
CA GLN A 101 1.64 -11.66 -6.48
C GLN A 101 2.69 -12.60 -7.09
N GLU A 102 2.42 -13.11 -8.28
CA GLU A 102 3.40 -13.87 -9.06
C GLU A 102 4.48 -12.97 -9.67
N GLN A 103 4.08 -11.76 -10.10
CA GLN A 103 4.94 -10.71 -10.66
C GLN A 103 4.37 -9.33 -10.32
N ILE A 104 5.14 -8.26 -10.53
CA ILE A 104 4.68 -6.88 -10.29
C ILE A 104 3.76 -6.44 -11.43
N THR A 105 2.46 -6.65 -11.27
CA THR A 105 1.43 -6.21 -12.23
C THR A 105 0.67 -5.00 -11.69
N PRO A 106 0.79 -3.81 -12.30
CA PRO A 106 -0.05 -2.67 -11.97
C PRO A 106 -1.55 -2.99 -12.13
N ILE A 107 -2.37 -2.54 -11.19
CA ILE A 107 -3.83 -2.71 -11.22
C ILE A 107 -4.54 -1.36 -11.07
N PHE A 108 -5.85 -1.32 -11.36
CA PHE A 108 -6.66 -0.09 -11.38
C PHE A 108 -6.09 0.99 -12.32
N GLN A 109 -5.84 0.63 -13.59
CA GLN A 109 -5.26 1.54 -14.59
C GLN A 109 -3.90 2.09 -14.15
N GLY A 110 -3.02 1.20 -13.68
CA GLY A 110 -1.68 1.56 -13.25
C GLY A 110 -1.58 2.34 -11.94
N LYS A 111 -2.68 2.52 -11.19
CA LYS A 111 -2.72 3.37 -9.99
C LYS A 111 -2.32 2.66 -8.70
N ILE A 112 -2.46 1.35 -8.63
CA ILE A 112 -1.99 0.55 -7.50
C ILE A 112 -0.89 -0.39 -8.01
N ILE A 113 0.28 -0.34 -7.37
CA ILE A 113 1.46 -1.12 -7.74
C ILE A 113 1.78 -2.13 -6.63
N PRO A 114 1.39 -3.41 -6.79
CA PRO A 114 1.69 -4.45 -5.81
C PRO A 114 3.10 -4.99 -6.00
N ILE A 115 3.97 -4.79 -5.00
CA ILE A 115 5.41 -5.13 -5.07
C ILE A 115 5.82 -6.36 -4.26
N ASP A 116 4.88 -7.02 -3.58
CA ASP A 116 5.15 -8.32 -2.95
C ASP A 116 5.21 -9.40 -4.04
N ALA A 117 6.36 -9.55 -4.68
CA ALA A 117 6.61 -10.55 -5.75
C ALA A 117 7.19 -11.86 -5.18
N GLY A 118 6.76 -12.26 -3.97
CA GLY A 118 7.06 -13.59 -3.45
C GLY A 118 8.46 -13.79 -2.88
N LEU A 119 9.18 -12.71 -2.52
CA LEU A 119 10.51 -12.78 -1.89
C LEU A 119 10.57 -13.76 -0.70
N LYS A 120 9.46 -13.87 0.05
CA LYS A 120 9.31 -14.81 1.17
C LYS A 120 9.50 -16.29 0.81
N LYS A 121 9.42 -16.67 -0.48
CA LYS A 121 9.64 -18.04 -0.97
C LYS A 121 11.12 -18.40 -1.01
N GLY A 122 12.02 -17.41 -0.99
CA GLY A 122 13.47 -17.59 -0.89
C GLY A 122 14.20 -17.85 -2.21
N ASN A 123 13.49 -18.13 -3.30
CA ASN A 123 14.05 -18.43 -4.63
C ASN A 123 13.49 -17.54 -5.75
N THR A 124 12.64 -16.59 -5.42
CA THR A 124 12.03 -15.63 -6.36
C THR A 124 11.98 -14.27 -5.68
N GLY A 125 11.79 -13.20 -6.44
CA GLY A 125 11.55 -11.87 -5.91
C GLY A 125 11.73 -10.83 -6.99
N ALA A 126 11.11 -9.68 -6.77
CA ALA A 126 11.33 -8.51 -7.61
C ALA A 126 11.17 -7.24 -6.78
N GLY A 127 11.82 -6.18 -7.23
CA GLY A 127 11.66 -4.82 -6.74
C GLY A 127 11.18 -3.87 -7.82
N ILE A 128 10.82 -2.65 -7.42
CA ILE A 128 10.56 -1.55 -8.35
C ILE A 128 11.76 -0.61 -8.42
N LEU A 129 12.19 -0.26 -9.62
CA LEU A 129 13.07 0.87 -9.89
C LEU A 129 12.25 1.98 -10.53
N ILE A 130 12.37 3.18 -9.98
CA ILE A 130 11.72 4.38 -10.49
C ILE A 130 12.82 5.38 -10.80
N ASP A 131 12.95 5.74 -12.07
CA ASP A 131 13.88 6.77 -12.53
C ASP A 131 13.23 7.69 -13.58
N SER A 132 14.01 8.60 -14.17
CA SER A 132 13.52 9.55 -15.18
C SER A 132 12.97 8.90 -16.45
N SER A 133 13.30 7.63 -16.69
CA SER A 133 12.88 6.85 -17.87
C SER A 133 11.58 6.07 -17.63
N GLY A 134 11.15 5.98 -16.37
CA GLY A 134 9.88 5.39 -15.97
C GLY A 134 10.00 4.39 -14.82
N TRP A 135 9.06 3.44 -14.80
CA TRP A 135 8.95 2.40 -13.79
C TRP A 135 9.39 1.05 -14.36
N TYR A 136 10.17 0.32 -13.57
CA TYR A 136 10.72 -0.97 -13.95
C TYR A 136 10.53 -1.98 -12.82
N GLU A 137 10.16 -3.20 -13.18
CA GLU A 137 10.38 -4.39 -12.36
C GLU A 137 11.83 -4.85 -12.53
N ILE A 138 12.49 -5.16 -11.42
CA ILE A 138 13.84 -5.76 -11.40
C ILE A 138 13.78 -7.06 -10.61
N ASP A 139 14.13 -8.17 -11.24
CA ASP A 139 14.19 -9.49 -10.61
C ASP A 139 15.50 -9.72 -9.83
N ILE A 140 15.64 -10.90 -9.21
CA ILE A 140 16.81 -11.26 -8.40
C ILE A 140 18.08 -11.46 -9.25
N GLU A 141 17.93 -11.68 -10.56
CA GLU A 141 19.02 -11.76 -11.54
C GLU A 141 19.44 -10.39 -12.07
N GLY A 142 18.70 -9.32 -11.76
CA GLY A 142 18.95 -7.96 -12.21
C GLY A 142 18.39 -7.63 -13.59
N ASN A 143 17.56 -8.51 -14.17
CA ASN A 143 16.87 -8.22 -15.41
C ASN A 143 15.83 -7.12 -15.16
N LYS A 144 15.79 -6.14 -16.06
CA LYS A 144 14.86 -5.01 -15.98
C LYS A 144 13.74 -5.17 -17.00
N LYS A 145 12.50 -5.06 -16.54
CA LYS A 145 11.30 -5.04 -17.39
C LYS A 145 10.53 -3.74 -17.13
N LYS A 146 10.23 -2.97 -18.17
CA LYS A 146 9.42 -1.75 -18.03
C LYS A 146 7.99 -2.15 -17.62
N LEU A 147 7.43 -1.46 -16.63
CA LEU A 147 6.02 -1.62 -16.29
C LEU A 147 5.18 -0.89 -17.35
N GLU A 148 4.23 -1.60 -17.95
CA GLU A 148 3.23 -1.01 -18.83
C GLU A 148 2.22 -0.20 -17.99
N GLU A 149 1.82 0.97 -18.49
CA GLU A 149 0.89 1.89 -17.81
C GLU A 149 -0.57 1.48 -17.96
#